data_AF-A0A2P7QMK9-F1
#
_entry.id   AF-A0A2P7QMK9-F1
#
_cell.length_a   1.000
_cell.length_b   1.000
_cell.length_c   1.000
_cell.angle_alpha   90.00
_cell.angle_beta   90.00
_cell.angle_gamma   90.00
#
_symmetry.space_group_name_H-M   'P 1'
#
loop_
_entity.id
_entity.type
_entity.pdbx_description
1 polymer ?
#
loop_
_entity_poly.entity_id
_entity_poly.type
_entity_poly.pdbx_seq_one_letter_code
_entity_poly.pdbx_strand_id
1 'polypeptide(L)'
;APPTKMDKDQLTAEGYYGIFGRVGARIEIPGCSLCMGNQARVADNSTVVSTSTRNFPNRLGKGANVYLASAELAAVAAIHGKLPTVAEYQEYAKELNATAADTYRYLNFDKLDSYVEKADTLIFQQAV
;
A
#
# COMPACT_ATOMS: atom_id res chain seq x y z
N ALA A 1 -0.73 4.18 2.26
CA ALA A 1 -1.80 4.88 1.53
C ALA A 1 -2.44 3.87 0.58
N PRO A 2 -3.58 3.25 0.93
CA PRO A 2 -4.29 2.36 0.00
C PRO A 2 -4.71 3.12 -1.27
N PRO A 3 -4.80 2.47 -2.44
CA PRO A 3 -5.09 3.17 -3.68
C PRO A 3 -6.57 3.59 -3.80
N THR A 4 -7.51 2.79 -3.28
CA THR A 4 -8.95 3.12 -3.29
C THR A 4 -9.61 2.97 -1.92
N LYS A 5 -10.86 3.45 -1.80
CA LYS A 5 -11.68 3.24 -0.60
C LYS A 5 -12.01 1.76 -0.39
N MET A 6 -12.16 1.00 -1.47
CA MET A 6 -12.49 -0.43 -1.42
C MET A 6 -11.32 -1.23 -0.82
N ASP A 7 -10.08 -0.92 -1.19
CA ASP A 7 -8.89 -1.54 -0.57
C ASP A 7 -8.79 -1.18 0.92
N LYS A 8 -9.05 0.09 1.24
CA LYS A 8 -9.05 0.59 2.61
C LYS A 8 -10.07 -0.17 3.46
N ASP A 9 -11.29 -0.37 2.95
CA ASP A 9 -12.37 -1.06 3.66
C ASP A 9 -12.06 -2.55 3.84
N GLN A 10 -11.58 -3.25 2.81
CA GLN A 10 -11.18 -4.67 2.93
C GLN A 10 -10.03 -4.86 3.93
N LEU A 11 -8.97 -4.05 3.84
CA LEU A 11 -7.84 -4.10 4.77
C LEU A 11 -8.25 -3.78 6.22
N THR A 12 -9.29 -2.96 6.39
CA THR A 12 -9.86 -2.68 7.72
C THR A 12 -10.63 -3.90 8.24
N ALA A 13 -11.49 -4.50 7.39
CA ALA A 13 -12.28 -5.67 7.74
C ALA A 13 -11.41 -6.89 8.09
N GLU A 14 -10.30 -7.10 7.38
CA GLU A 14 -9.33 -8.18 7.64
C GLU A 14 -8.36 -7.84 8.79
N GLY A 15 -8.45 -6.64 9.39
CA GLY A 15 -7.69 -6.27 10.60
C GLY A 15 -6.27 -5.73 10.39
N TYR A 16 -5.82 -5.58 9.13
CA TYR A 16 -4.48 -5.06 8.81
C TYR A 16 -4.23 -3.63 9.34
N TYR A 17 -5.27 -2.80 9.41
CA TYR A 17 -5.17 -1.46 10.00
C TYR A 17 -4.71 -1.49 11.46
N GLY A 18 -5.15 -2.49 12.23
CA GLY A 18 -4.71 -2.68 13.62
C GLY A 18 -3.24 -3.06 13.72
N ILE A 19 -2.73 -3.83 12.75
CA ILE A 19 -1.30 -4.19 12.66
C ILE A 19 -0.47 -2.94 12.37
N PHE A 20 -0.85 -2.17 11.33
CA PHE A 20 -0.16 -0.94 10.96
C PHE A 20 -0.15 0.09 12.09
N GLY A 21 -1.26 0.26 12.79
CA GLY A 21 -1.35 1.15 13.95
C GLY A 21 -0.41 0.74 15.08
N ARG A 22 -0.31 -0.57 15.38
CA ARG A 22 0.56 -1.10 16.44
C ARG A 22 2.04 -0.85 16.19
N VAL A 23 2.47 -0.83 14.92
CA VAL A 23 3.87 -0.56 14.55
C VAL A 23 4.16 0.93 14.32
N GLY A 24 3.20 1.81 14.59
CA GLY A 24 3.37 3.26 14.47
C GLY A 24 3.31 3.79 13.04
N ALA A 25 2.80 3.02 12.08
CA ALA A 25 2.68 3.47 10.71
C ALA A 25 1.60 4.54 10.54
N ARG A 26 1.89 5.58 9.75
CA ARG A 26 0.89 6.57 9.34
C ARG A 26 0.08 6.04 8.17
N ILE A 27 -1.25 5.98 8.33
CA ILE A 27 -2.16 5.53 7.27
C ILE A 27 -2.87 6.74 6.67
N GLU A 28 -2.53 7.05 5.43
CA GLU A 28 -3.18 8.12 4.66
C GLU A 28 -4.54 7.68 4.12
N ILE A 29 -5.40 8.64 3.82
CA ILE A 29 -6.62 8.41 3.05
C ILE A 29 -6.30 7.88 1.64
N PRO A 30 -7.24 7.17 0.99
CA PRO A 30 -7.02 6.68 -0.36
C PRO A 30 -6.69 7.78 -1.37
N GLY A 31 -5.63 7.59 -2.16
CA GLY A 31 -5.19 8.53 -3.18
C GLY A 31 -3.67 8.55 -3.41
N CYS A 32 -3.20 9.53 -4.20
CA CYS A 32 -1.79 9.62 -4.61
C CYS A 32 -0.79 9.88 -3.46
N SER A 33 -1.24 10.53 -2.38
CA SER A 33 -0.41 10.78 -1.18
C SER A 33 0.97 11.38 -1.55
N LEU A 34 2.05 10.84 -0.99
CA LEU A 34 3.43 11.28 -1.16
C LEU A 34 3.97 11.12 -2.60
N CYS A 35 3.33 10.30 -3.45
CA CYS A 35 3.81 9.99 -4.80
C CYS A 35 3.96 11.26 -5.68
N MET A 36 3.06 12.23 -5.48
CA MET A 36 3.11 13.49 -6.23
C MET A 36 3.94 14.58 -5.54
N GLY A 37 4.01 14.57 -4.21
CA GLY A 37 4.72 15.58 -3.41
C GLY A 37 4.09 16.99 -3.47
N ASN A 38 2.82 17.10 -3.88
CA ASN A 38 2.08 18.36 -3.97
C ASN A 38 1.28 18.72 -2.70
N GLN A 39 1.19 17.78 -1.75
CA GLN A 39 0.49 17.95 -0.48
C GLN A 39 1.47 17.61 0.65
N ALA A 40 1.36 16.39 1.21
CA ALA A 40 2.34 15.88 2.15
C ALA A 40 3.69 15.64 1.45
N ARG A 41 4.76 15.88 2.20
CA ARG A 41 6.14 15.66 1.77
C ARG A 41 6.91 14.96 2.88
N VAL A 42 7.97 14.25 2.52
CA VAL A 42 8.93 13.71 3.50
C VAL A 42 9.79 14.84 4.07
N ALA A 43 10.47 14.57 5.19
CA ALA A 43 11.41 15.51 5.78
C ALA A 43 12.54 15.87 4.79
N ASP A 44 13.05 17.09 4.91
CA ASP A 44 14.16 17.58 4.09
C ASP A 44 15.41 16.71 4.27
N ASN A 45 16.13 16.46 3.16
CA ASN A 45 17.37 15.67 3.12
C ASN A 45 17.24 14.22 3.63
N SER A 46 16.02 13.68 3.67
CA SER A 46 15.78 12.29 4.08
C SER A 46 16.14 11.28 3.00
N THR A 47 16.46 10.06 3.41
CA THR A 47 16.57 8.89 2.53
C THR A 47 15.29 8.08 2.61
N VAL A 48 14.69 7.76 1.46
CA VAL A 48 13.37 7.15 1.36
C VAL A 48 13.43 5.90 0.48
N VAL A 49 12.77 4.83 0.92
CA VAL A 49 12.41 3.70 0.05
C VAL A 49 10.93 3.81 -0.27
N SER A 50 10.58 3.85 -1.55
CA SER A 50 9.23 4.14 -2.01
C SER A 50 8.76 3.14 -3.07
N THR A 51 7.48 2.76 -3.00
CA THR A 51 6.77 1.98 -4.03
C THR A 51 6.11 2.86 -5.09
N SER A 52 6.36 4.17 -5.05
CA SER A 52 5.88 5.11 -6.07
C SER A 52 6.53 4.88 -7.44
N THR A 53 6.07 5.59 -8.46
CA THR A 53 6.56 5.41 -9.83
C THR A 53 7.79 6.26 -10.20
N ARG A 54 8.17 7.26 -9.40
CA ARG A 54 9.19 8.26 -9.77
C ARG A 54 10.01 8.74 -8.57
N ASN A 55 11.32 8.91 -8.77
CA ASN A 55 12.27 9.37 -7.76
C ASN A 55 13.09 10.61 -8.18
N PHE A 56 12.54 11.46 -9.06
CA PHE A 56 13.25 12.68 -9.51
C PHE A 56 13.60 13.60 -8.33
N PRO A 57 14.68 14.41 -8.45
CA PRO A 57 15.08 15.34 -7.40
C PRO A 57 13.93 16.22 -6.93
N ASN A 58 13.82 16.39 -5.61
CA ASN A 58 12.78 17.16 -4.93
C ASN A 58 11.33 16.65 -5.09
N ARG A 59 11.11 15.46 -5.68
CA ARG A 59 9.76 14.92 -5.89
C ARG A 59 9.03 14.65 -4.59
N LEU A 60 9.57 13.80 -3.72
CA LEU A 60 8.93 13.43 -2.44
C LEU A 60 9.21 14.44 -1.32
N GLY A 61 10.36 15.13 -1.37
CA GLY A 61 10.81 16.07 -0.36
C GLY A 61 12.06 16.80 -0.83
N LYS A 62 12.36 17.97 -0.26
CA LYS A 62 13.51 18.78 -0.68
C LYS A 62 14.81 18.08 -0.31
N GLY A 63 15.71 17.91 -1.28
CA GLY A 63 16.99 17.22 -1.08
C GLY A 63 16.85 15.73 -0.70
N ALA A 64 15.67 15.14 -0.81
CA ALA A 64 15.45 13.75 -0.46
C ALA A 64 16.07 12.79 -1.49
N ASN A 65 16.73 11.74 -1.01
CA ASN A 65 17.26 10.66 -1.83
C ASN A 65 16.27 9.49 -1.82
N VAL A 66 15.71 9.16 -2.98
CA VAL A 66 14.60 8.22 -3.08
C VAL A 66 15.00 6.99 -3.89
N TYR A 67 14.86 5.81 -3.29
CA TYR A 67 15.02 4.50 -3.90
C TYR A 67 13.64 3.93 -4.24
N LEU A 68 13.46 3.49 -5.49
CA LEU A 68 12.25 2.78 -5.91
C LEU A 68 12.42 1.28 -5.65
N ALA A 69 11.42 0.67 -5.02
CA ALA A 69 11.46 -0.74 -4.62
C ALA A 69 10.05 -1.37 -4.62
N SER A 70 9.99 -2.70 -4.51
CA SER A 70 8.72 -3.41 -4.29
C SER A 70 8.17 -3.17 -2.87
N ALA A 71 6.91 -3.51 -2.64
CA ALA A 71 6.27 -3.33 -1.33
C ALA A 71 6.90 -4.22 -0.25
N GLU A 72 7.27 -5.44 -0.62
CA GLU A 72 7.93 -6.41 0.25
C GLU A 72 9.30 -5.87 0.70
N LEU A 73 10.13 -5.42 -0.23
CA LEU A 73 11.45 -4.86 0.10
C LEU A 73 11.33 -3.56 0.91
N ALA A 74 10.35 -2.71 0.60
CA ALA A 74 10.10 -1.50 1.36
C ALA A 74 9.67 -1.81 2.81
N ALA A 75 8.85 -2.84 3.02
CA ALA A 75 8.47 -3.31 4.35
C ALA A 75 9.67 -3.82 5.16
N VAL A 76 10.54 -4.65 4.55
CA VAL A 76 11.77 -5.13 5.20
C VAL A 76 12.70 -3.97 5.53
N ALA A 77 12.88 -3.02 4.61
CA ALA A 77 13.70 -1.83 4.85
C ALA A 77 13.14 -0.96 5.99
N ALA A 78 11.82 -0.85 6.12
CA ALA A 78 11.18 -0.13 7.22
C ALA A 78 11.41 -0.82 8.58
N ILE A 79 11.44 -2.16 8.62
CA ILE A 79 11.75 -2.93 9.83
C ILE A 79 13.22 -2.75 10.23
N HIS A 80 14.14 -2.82 9.26
CA HIS A 80 15.58 -2.73 9.53
C HIS A 80 16.11 -1.32 9.69
N GLY A 81 15.41 -0.29 9.19
CA GLY A 81 15.90 1.08 9.12
C GLY A 81 17.03 1.31 8.09
N LYS A 82 17.29 0.34 7.22
CA LYS A 82 18.31 0.37 6.16
C LYS A 82 17.90 -0.55 5.01
N LEU A 83 18.53 -0.40 3.84
CA LEU A 83 18.40 -1.41 2.78
C LEU A 83 19.01 -2.74 3.29
N PRO A 84 18.25 -3.84 3.29
CA PRO A 84 18.74 -5.12 3.75
C PRO A 84 19.74 -5.72 2.75
N THR A 85 20.59 -6.61 3.24
CA THR A 85 21.31 -7.57 2.38
C THR A 85 20.34 -8.55 1.74
N VAL A 86 20.79 -9.24 0.69
CA VAL A 86 19.99 -10.29 0.05
C VAL A 86 19.62 -11.40 1.04
N ALA A 87 20.56 -11.81 1.89
CA ALA A 87 20.31 -12.84 2.89
C ALA A 87 19.23 -12.41 3.91
N GLU A 88 19.35 -11.20 4.46
CA GLU A 88 18.34 -10.64 5.38
C GLU A 88 16.95 -10.57 4.71
N TYR A 89 16.87 -10.11 3.45
CA TYR A 89 15.60 -10.09 2.71
C TYR A 89 14.98 -11.47 2.52
N GLN A 90 15.80 -12.47 2.19
CA GLN A 90 15.31 -13.83 1.91
C GLN A 90 14.72 -14.52 3.14
N GLU A 91 15.14 -14.15 4.36
CA GLU A 91 14.50 -14.69 5.57
C GLU A 91 13.03 -14.25 5.68
N TYR A 92 12.72 -12.96 5.46
CA TYR A 92 11.32 -12.49 5.43
C TYR A 92 10.54 -13.04 4.24
N ALA A 93 11.20 -13.18 3.08
CA ALA A 93 10.54 -13.67 1.88
C ALA A 93 10.04 -15.12 2.05
N LYS A 94 10.76 -15.97 2.80
CA LYS A 94 10.31 -17.33 3.11
C LYS A 94 9.02 -17.35 3.93
N GLU A 95 8.92 -16.49 4.94
CA GLU A 95 7.72 -16.38 5.79
C GLU A 95 6.50 -15.89 4.98
N LEU A 96 6.71 -14.88 4.13
CA LEU A 96 5.68 -14.38 3.23
C LEU A 96 5.20 -15.46 2.25
N ASN A 97 6.14 -16.21 1.67
CA ASN A 97 5.84 -17.27 0.71
C ASN A 97 4.98 -18.39 1.32
N ALA A 98 5.11 -18.67 2.62
CA ALA A 98 4.32 -19.69 3.31
C ALA A 98 2.81 -19.38 3.31
N THR A 99 2.43 -18.11 3.19
CA THR A 99 1.03 -17.65 3.19
C THR A 99 0.66 -16.89 1.90
N ALA A 100 1.46 -17.05 0.84
CA ALA A 100 1.32 -16.30 -0.40
C ALA A 100 -0.07 -16.43 -1.05
N ALA A 101 -0.68 -17.62 -0.99
CA ALA A 101 -2.00 -17.86 -1.57
C ALA A 101 -3.11 -17.02 -0.92
N ASP A 102 -3.02 -16.78 0.40
CA ASP A 102 -3.94 -15.89 1.11
C ASP A 102 -3.54 -14.42 0.97
N THR A 103 -2.24 -14.14 1.01
CA THR A 103 -1.69 -12.77 0.96
C THR A 103 -2.00 -12.07 -0.37
N TYR A 104 -1.83 -12.77 -1.49
CA TYR A 104 -1.94 -12.20 -2.83
C TYR A 104 -3.31 -12.42 -3.49
N ARG A 105 -4.38 -12.42 -2.68
CA ARG A 105 -5.75 -12.37 -3.18
C ARG A 105 -6.06 -11.00 -3.77
N TYR A 106 -6.86 -10.97 -4.83
CA TYR A 106 -7.37 -9.73 -5.42
C TYR A 106 -8.83 -9.51 -5.03
N LEU A 107 -9.23 -8.23 -4.98
CA LEU A 107 -10.64 -7.87 -4.84
C LEU A 107 -11.41 -8.28 -6.09
N ASN A 108 -12.37 -9.19 -5.91
CA ASN A 108 -13.31 -9.62 -6.94
C ASN A 108 -14.70 -9.22 -6.44
N PHE A 109 -15.23 -8.09 -6.93
CA PHE A 109 -16.48 -7.50 -6.39
C PHE A 109 -17.71 -8.38 -6.60
N ASP A 110 -17.68 -9.25 -7.61
CA ASP A 110 -18.68 -10.29 -7.86
C ASP A 110 -18.70 -11.41 -6.80
N LYS A 111 -17.67 -11.49 -5.95
CA LYS A 111 -17.54 -12.48 -4.87
C LYS A 111 -17.68 -11.86 -3.48
N LEU A 112 -18.10 -10.60 -3.40
CA LEU A 112 -18.27 -9.87 -2.15
C LEU A 112 -19.75 -9.53 -1.96
N ASP A 113 -20.39 -10.19 -1.00
CA ASP A 113 -21.83 -10.09 -0.75
C ASP A 113 -22.31 -8.64 -0.66
N SER A 114 -21.59 -7.78 0.08
CA SER A 114 -21.93 -6.36 0.22
C SER A 114 -21.97 -5.54 -1.09
N TYR A 115 -21.31 -6.01 -2.14
CA TYR A 115 -21.36 -5.42 -3.48
C TYR A 115 -22.41 -6.11 -4.34
N VAL A 116 -22.50 -7.44 -4.29
CA VAL A 116 -23.48 -8.24 -5.04
C VAL A 116 -24.91 -7.87 -4.63
N GLU A 117 -25.21 -7.83 -3.33
CA GLU A 117 -26.53 -7.47 -2.81
C GLU A 117 -27.00 -6.09 -3.28
N LYS A 118 -26.07 -5.12 -3.38
CA LYS A 118 -26.39 -3.79 -3.92
C LYS A 118 -26.61 -3.83 -5.43
N ALA A 119 -25.77 -4.57 -6.15
CA ALA A 119 -25.87 -4.71 -7.60
C ALA A 119 -27.19 -5.38 -8.03
N ASP A 120 -27.65 -6.37 -7.28
CA ASP A 120 -28.90 -7.11 -7.56
C ASP A 120 -30.16 -6.25 -7.44
N THR A 121 -30.09 -5.14 -6.70
CA THR A 121 -31.21 -4.19 -6.57
C THR A 121 -31.27 -3.15 -7.71
N LEU A 122 -30.31 -3.16 -8.62
CA LEU A 122 -30.24 -2.17 -9.70
C LEU A 122 -31.28 -2.47 -10.79
N ILE A 123 -32.14 -1.50 -11.07
CA ILE A 123 -33.07 -1.53 -12.19
C ILE A 123 -32.51 -0.65 -13.30
N PHE A 124 -32.29 -1.24 -14.48
CA PHE A 124 -31.74 -0.52 -15.62
C PHE A 124 -32.79 0.45 -16.17
N GLN A 125 -32.41 1.72 -16.31
CA GLN A 125 -33.25 2.70 -16.99
C GLN A 125 -33.38 2.31 -18.48
N GLN A 126 -34.59 2.05 -18.94
CA GLN A 126 -34.87 1.83 -20.36
C GLN A 126 -34.83 3.17 -21.10
N ALA A 127 -34.18 3.20 -22.27
CA ALA A 127 -34.20 4.37 -23.14
C ALA A 127 -35.62 4.58 -23.68
N VAL A 128 -36.12 5.82 -23.55
CA VAL A 128 -37.38 6.28 -24.16
C VAL A 128 -37.11 6.71 -25.59
#